data_AF-G4ZDZ0-F1
#
_entry.id   AF-G4ZDZ0-F1
#
_cell.length_a   1.000
_cell.length_b   1.000
_cell.length_c   1.000
_cell.angle_alpha   90.00
_cell.angle_beta   90.00
_cell.angle_gamma   90.00
#
_symmetry.space_group_name_H-M   'P 1'
#
loop_
_entity.id
_entity.type
_entity.pdbx_description
1 polymer ?
#
loop_
_entity_poly.entity_id
_entity_poly.type
_entity_poly.pdbx_seq_one_letter_code
_entity_poly.pdbx_strand_id
1 'polypeptide(L)'
;MDYRGVGRSTFLECVAAQANTTGSPSGKDFDPSEVPACAHDVEYEYGDLAAFSVTSLATDLATFIPEHTNDADTIVYGTSYGTIFVERVMHLAPPKVTGYVLDGIAATSGAPANEFFYMSKRDVDFGIVGDRFLELCAQYATCSTYFNKPNTLPKTLQDLVSDFDKDPNSTCATLLQDVAKFGEILPSATWLDRYSAGIRSPQELRKLIPPVVYRMNRCEAKHADVLSQFILYFNAFVTASSQDDAFYSPLLFYLISYSEMWEHPQPSKAGMERTL
;
A
#
# COMPACT_ATOMS: atom_id res chain seq x y z
N MET A 1 -10.12 19.36 -4.28
CA MET A 1 -11.28 19.19 -3.39
C MET A 1 -10.94 18.03 -2.49
N ASP A 2 -10.95 18.23 -1.18
CA ASP A 2 -10.85 17.12 -0.24
C ASP A 2 -12.23 16.49 -0.17
N TYR A 3 -12.35 15.19 -0.47
CA TYR A 3 -13.64 14.51 -0.40
C TYR A 3 -14.01 14.21 1.06
N ARG A 4 -15.29 13.95 1.34
CA ARG A 4 -15.75 13.67 2.70
C ARG A 4 -14.93 12.53 3.36
N GLY A 5 -14.56 12.72 4.62
CA GLY A 5 -13.77 11.77 5.39
C GLY A 5 -12.25 11.99 5.33
N VAL A 6 -11.73 12.90 4.51
CA VAL A 6 -10.30 13.22 4.43
C VAL A 6 -10.04 14.73 4.40
N GLY A 7 -8.78 15.09 4.64
CA GLY A 7 -8.29 16.44 4.44
C GLY A 7 -8.99 17.49 5.28
N ARG A 8 -9.37 18.58 4.64
CA ARG A 8 -10.06 19.72 5.24
C ARG A 8 -11.58 19.63 5.18
N SER A 9 -12.12 18.59 4.55
CA SER A 9 -13.53 18.24 4.68
C SER A 9 -13.78 17.64 6.07
N THR A 10 -15.02 17.25 6.39
CA THR A 10 -15.30 16.52 7.63
C THR A 10 -14.43 15.27 7.68
N PHE A 11 -13.40 15.29 8.52
CA PHE A 11 -12.43 14.20 8.64
C PHE A 11 -13.10 13.02 9.35
N LEU A 12 -12.97 11.81 8.80
CA LEU A 12 -13.57 10.62 9.40
C LEU A 12 -12.62 10.08 10.47
N GLU A 13 -13.04 10.22 11.73
CA GLU A 13 -12.30 9.81 12.92
C GLU A 13 -13.25 9.26 13.99
N CYS A 14 -12.71 8.44 14.88
CA CYS A 14 -13.43 7.85 16.01
C CYS A 14 -12.98 8.52 17.32
N VAL A 15 -13.46 9.76 17.52
CA VAL A 15 -13.04 10.64 18.61
C VAL A 15 -13.39 10.06 19.98
N ALA A 16 -14.60 9.55 20.20
CA ALA A 16 -14.99 8.99 21.49
C ALA A 16 -14.28 7.66 21.76
N ALA A 17 -14.05 6.86 20.72
CA ALA A 17 -13.28 5.61 20.84
C ALA A 17 -11.77 5.84 21.00
N GLN A 18 -11.28 7.07 20.76
CA GLN A 18 -9.86 7.42 20.76
C GLN A 18 -9.02 6.53 19.81
N ALA A 19 -9.59 6.13 18.68
CA ALA A 19 -8.88 5.31 17.68
C ALA A 19 -7.88 6.15 16.87
N ASN A 20 -6.83 5.52 16.34
CA ASN A 20 -5.74 6.21 15.60
C ASN A 20 -5.05 7.34 16.38
N THR A 21 -5.09 7.31 17.72
CA THR A 21 -4.46 8.33 18.55
C THR A 21 -3.04 7.91 18.95
N THR A 22 -2.23 8.83 19.46
CA THR A 22 -0.89 8.47 19.95
C THR A 22 -0.89 7.46 21.10
N GLY A 23 -2.05 7.26 21.76
CA GLY A 23 -2.24 6.24 22.80
C GLY A 23 -2.75 4.89 22.29
N SER A 24 -3.10 4.79 21.01
CA SER A 24 -3.60 3.56 20.38
C SER A 24 -2.52 2.49 20.25
N PRO A 25 -2.89 1.19 20.20
CA PRO A 25 -1.91 0.09 20.07
C PRO A 25 -1.00 0.23 18.85
N SER A 26 -1.56 0.68 17.71
CA SER A 26 -0.84 0.94 16.47
C SER A 26 -0.55 2.44 16.25
N GLY A 27 -0.64 3.26 17.30
CA GLY A 27 -0.45 4.71 17.22
C GLY A 27 -1.44 5.36 16.24
N LYS A 28 -0.93 6.07 15.24
CA LYS A 28 -1.78 6.73 14.23
C LYS A 28 -2.34 5.79 13.17
N ASP A 29 -1.81 4.57 13.07
CA ASP A 29 -2.41 3.53 12.21
C ASP A 29 -3.64 2.93 12.89
N PHE A 30 -4.53 2.34 12.09
CA PHE A 30 -5.76 1.73 12.62
C PHE A 30 -5.49 0.31 13.08
N ASP A 31 -5.76 0.01 14.34
CA ASP A 31 -5.59 -1.31 14.90
C ASP A 31 -6.89 -2.14 14.78
N PRO A 32 -6.85 -3.42 14.40
CA PRO A 32 -8.05 -4.26 14.33
C PRO A 32 -8.83 -4.35 15.64
N SER A 33 -8.17 -4.18 16.79
CA SER A 33 -8.84 -4.18 18.10
C SER A 33 -9.70 -2.92 18.34
N GLU A 34 -9.48 -1.85 17.58
CA GLU A 34 -10.24 -0.60 17.67
C GLU A 34 -11.58 -0.66 16.91
N VAL A 35 -11.74 -1.62 15.99
CA VAL A 35 -12.90 -1.75 15.09
C VAL A 35 -14.24 -1.67 15.83
N PRO A 36 -14.51 -2.45 16.90
CA PRO A 36 -15.85 -2.48 17.49
C PRO A 36 -16.24 -1.15 18.14
N ALA A 37 -15.31 -0.52 18.87
CA ALA A 37 -15.56 0.76 19.54
C ALA A 37 -15.67 1.90 18.53
N CYS A 38 -14.81 1.91 17.53
CA CYS A 38 -14.80 2.91 16.46
C CYS A 38 -16.08 2.82 15.62
N ALA A 39 -16.54 1.62 15.25
CA ALA A 39 -17.80 1.43 14.52
C ALA A 39 -19.00 2.00 15.28
N HIS A 40 -19.10 1.74 16.59
CA HIS A 40 -20.17 2.30 17.42
C HIS A 40 -20.10 3.84 17.48
N ASP A 41 -18.90 4.40 17.59
CA ASP A 41 -18.68 5.85 17.65
C ASP A 41 -19.13 6.55 16.36
N VAL A 42 -18.69 6.06 15.20
CA VAL A 42 -19.07 6.67 13.92
C VAL A 42 -20.54 6.42 13.55
N GLU A 43 -21.13 5.28 13.94
CA GLU A 43 -22.56 5.04 13.76
C GLU A 43 -23.39 5.96 14.65
N TYR A 44 -22.94 6.24 15.87
CA TYR A 44 -23.59 7.18 16.77
C TYR A 44 -23.57 8.61 16.22
N GLU A 45 -22.44 9.05 15.68
CA GLU A 45 -22.26 10.43 15.16
C GLU A 45 -22.93 10.62 13.79
N TYR A 46 -22.74 9.68 12.86
CA TYR A 46 -23.11 9.87 11.45
C TYR A 46 -24.30 9.01 11.00
N GLY A 47 -24.72 8.01 11.79
CA GLY A 47 -25.73 7.04 11.39
C GLY A 47 -25.22 6.09 10.31
N ASP A 48 -25.88 6.07 9.15
CA ASP A 48 -25.51 5.18 8.04
C ASP A 48 -24.17 5.61 7.40
N LEU A 49 -23.14 4.77 7.58
CA LEU A 49 -21.80 5.00 7.03
C LEU A 49 -21.73 4.92 5.51
N ALA A 50 -22.81 4.52 4.82
CA ALA A 50 -22.94 4.71 3.37
C ALA A 50 -22.80 6.20 2.98
N ALA A 51 -22.98 7.12 3.93
CA ALA A 51 -22.61 8.53 3.77
C ALA A 51 -21.14 8.71 3.36
N PHE A 52 -20.21 7.82 3.72
CA PHE A 52 -18.80 7.87 3.32
C PHE A 52 -18.44 6.92 2.16
N SER A 53 -19.45 6.34 1.49
CA SER A 53 -19.24 5.45 0.33
C SER A 53 -18.73 6.19 -0.90
N VAL A 54 -18.05 5.45 -1.79
CA VAL A 54 -17.57 5.95 -3.09
C VAL A 54 -18.71 6.61 -3.90
N THR A 55 -19.94 6.11 -3.79
CA THR A 55 -21.12 6.69 -4.44
C THR A 55 -21.48 8.07 -3.89
N SER A 56 -21.46 8.23 -2.56
CA SER A 56 -21.69 9.53 -1.92
C SER A 56 -20.62 10.55 -2.31
N LEU A 57 -19.35 10.12 -2.35
CA LEU A 57 -18.23 10.97 -2.79
C LEU A 57 -18.37 11.40 -4.26
N ALA A 58 -18.78 10.49 -5.15
CA ALA A 58 -19.05 10.82 -6.54
C ALA A 58 -20.22 11.81 -6.70
N THR A 59 -21.23 11.69 -5.84
CA THR A 59 -22.39 12.59 -5.82
C THR A 59 -21.99 14.01 -5.40
N ASP A 60 -21.09 14.14 -4.43
CA ASP A 60 -20.52 15.45 -4.06
C ASP A 60 -19.82 16.10 -5.24
N LEU A 61 -18.97 15.36 -5.94
CA LEU A 61 -18.23 15.92 -7.07
C LEU A 61 -19.19 16.29 -8.22
N ALA A 62 -20.19 15.45 -8.50
CA ALA A 62 -21.20 15.73 -9.52
C ALA A 62 -22.04 16.99 -9.21
N THR A 63 -22.26 17.29 -7.93
CA THR A 63 -22.96 18.50 -7.46
C THR A 63 -22.04 19.71 -7.42
N PHE A 64 -20.79 19.52 -7.00
CA PHE A 64 -19.79 20.58 -6.88
C PHE A 64 -19.46 21.22 -8.23
N ILE A 65 -19.26 20.40 -9.27
CA ILE A 65 -18.86 20.85 -10.60
C ILE A 65 -19.78 21.96 -11.14
N PRO A 66 -21.10 21.77 -11.33
CA PRO A 66 -21.95 22.80 -11.90
C PRO A 66 -22.01 24.09 -11.06
N GLU A 67 -21.85 24.00 -9.74
CA GLU A 67 -21.89 25.16 -8.84
C GLU A 67 -20.59 25.98 -8.83
N HIS A 68 -19.44 25.33 -9.05
CA HIS A 68 -18.13 25.92 -8.77
C HIS A 68 -17.20 26.03 -9.99
N THR A 69 -17.58 25.50 -11.16
CA THR A 69 -16.76 25.63 -12.38
C THR A 69 -17.19 26.77 -13.31
N ASN A 70 -18.15 27.62 -12.90
CA ASN A 70 -18.63 28.76 -13.69
C ASN A 70 -18.99 28.37 -15.14
N ASP A 71 -19.78 27.30 -15.28
CA ASP A 71 -20.21 26.72 -16.55
C ASP A 71 -19.11 26.14 -17.46
N ALA A 72 -17.85 26.06 -17.00
CA ALA A 72 -16.76 25.54 -17.80
C ALA A 72 -16.86 24.03 -18.06
N ASP A 73 -16.49 23.64 -19.29
CA ASP A 73 -16.28 22.25 -19.67
C ASP A 73 -15.20 21.62 -18.78
N THR A 74 -15.56 20.55 -18.09
CA THR A 74 -14.71 19.94 -17.05
C THR A 74 -14.22 18.57 -17.50
N ILE A 75 -12.92 18.32 -17.34
CA ILE A 75 -12.34 16.98 -17.45
C ILE A 75 -12.04 16.47 -16.04
N VAL A 76 -12.54 15.29 -15.70
CA VAL A 76 -12.25 14.67 -14.41
C VAL A 76 -11.10 13.68 -14.55
N TYR A 77 -10.04 13.88 -13.78
CA TYR A 77 -8.86 13.03 -13.75
C TYR A 77 -8.79 12.22 -12.46
N GLY A 78 -8.67 10.90 -12.58
CA GLY A 78 -8.52 9.98 -11.46
C GLY A 78 -7.23 9.18 -11.60
N THR A 79 -6.50 9.05 -10.49
CA THR A 79 -5.29 8.22 -10.41
C THR A 79 -5.44 7.16 -9.32
N SER A 80 -5.01 5.93 -9.58
CA SER A 80 -5.06 4.83 -8.62
C SER A 80 -6.49 4.66 -8.06
N TYR A 81 -6.66 4.68 -6.74
CA TYR A 81 -7.98 4.68 -6.10
C TYR A 81 -8.97 5.71 -6.69
N GLY A 82 -8.49 6.88 -7.11
CA GLY A 82 -9.31 7.91 -7.75
C GLY A 82 -9.99 7.44 -9.03
N THR A 83 -9.52 6.39 -9.70
CA THR A 83 -10.24 5.84 -10.86
C THR A 83 -11.59 5.24 -10.49
N ILE A 84 -11.74 4.69 -9.27
CA ILE A 84 -13.01 4.17 -8.76
C ILE A 84 -14.02 5.32 -8.61
N PHE A 85 -13.56 6.47 -8.10
CA PHE A 85 -14.39 7.68 -8.03
C PHE A 85 -14.81 8.16 -9.40
N VAL A 86 -13.86 8.28 -10.32
CA VAL A 86 -14.13 8.75 -11.68
C VAL A 86 -15.14 7.83 -12.37
N GLU A 87 -15.01 6.52 -12.22
CA GLU A 87 -16.00 5.56 -12.72
C GLU A 87 -17.41 5.79 -12.14
N ARG A 88 -17.54 6.04 -10.83
CA ARG A 88 -18.84 6.37 -10.24
C ARG A 88 -19.40 7.70 -10.77
N VAL A 89 -18.55 8.71 -10.97
CA VAL A 89 -18.96 10.00 -11.56
C VAL A 89 -19.43 9.80 -13.01
N MET A 90 -18.78 8.93 -13.78
CA MET A 90 -19.24 8.58 -15.14
C MET A 90 -20.66 8.01 -15.12
N HIS A 91 -21.01 7.16 -14.15
CA HIS A 91 -22.37 6.65 -13.99
C HIS A 91 -23.40 7.72 -13.62
N LEU A 92 -23.00 8.76 -12.89
CA LEU A 92 -23.86 9.91 -12.56
C LEU A 92 -24.05 10.87 -13.74
N ALA A 93 -23.17 10.81 -14.74
CA ALA A 93 -23.22 11.60 -15.97
C ALA A 93 -23.49 13.12 -15.74
N PRO A 94 -22.70 13.80 -14.90
CA PRO A 94 -22.89 15.23 -14.65
C PRO A 94 -22.76 16.04 -15.95
N PRO A 95 -23.69 16.98 -16.24
CA PRO A 95 -23.83 17.58 -17.57
C PRO A 95 -22.66 18.47 -18.00
N LYS A 96 -21.82 18.92 -17.05
CA LYS A 96 -20.65 19.79 -17.30
C LYS A 96 -19.34 19.01 -17.49
N VAL A 97 -19.37 17.69 -17.33
CA VAL A 97 -18.19 16.86 -17.55
C VAL A 97 -18.13 16.41 -19.00
N THR A 98 -17.09 16.86 -19.70
CA THR A 98 -16.90 16.61 -21.14
C THR A 98 -15.83 15.54 -21.41
N GLY A 99 -15.11 15.10 -20.39
CA GLY A 99 -14.11 14.05 -20.51
C GLY A 99 -13.67 13.45 -19.19
N TYR A 100 -13.08 12.26 -19.28
CA TYR A 100 -12.56 11.51 -18.14
C TYR A 100 -11.16 10.98 -18.48
N VAL A 101 -10.25 11.04 -17.52
CA VAL A 101 -8.92 10.43 -17.62
C VAL A 101 -8.72 9.52 -16.41
N LEU A 102 -8.40 8.24 -16.67
CA LEU A 102 -8.15 7.24 -15.65
C LEU A 102 -6.70 6.77 -15.79
N ASP A 103 -5.88 7.00 -14.76
CA ASP A 103 -4.47 6.57 -14.69
C ASP A 103 -4.27 5.56 -13.56
N GLY A 104 -3.61 4.44 -13.84
CA GLY A 104 -3.45 3.34 -12.89
C GLY A 104 -4.80 2.75 -12.42
N ILE A 105 -5.57 2.20 -13.36
CA ILE A 105 -6.95 1.75 -13.15
C ILE A 105 -7.07 0.73 -12.01
N ALA A 106 -7.84 1.11 -10.98
CA ALA A 106 -8.35 0.23 -9.91
C ALA A 106 -9.88 0.03 -9.99
N ALA A 107 -10.55 0.73 -10.92
CA ALA A 107 -11.98 0.62 -11.18
C ALA A 107 -12.35 -0.75 -11.76
N THR A 108 -13.56 -1.21 -11.46
CA THR A 108 -13.90 -2.64 -11.62
C THR A 108 -15.25 -2.89 -12.28
N SER A 109 -16.01 -1.84 -12.61
CA SER A 109 -17.31 -2.04 -13.24
C SER A 109 -17.13 -2.65 -14.63
N GLY A 110 -17.72 -3.83 -14.83
CA GLY A 110 -17.65 -4.57 -16.09
C GLY A 110 -16.48 -5.54 -16.23
N ALA A 111 -15.55 -5.58 -15.27
CA ALA A 111 -14.53 -6.64 -15.21
C ALA A 111 -15.16 -7.95 -14.69
N PRO A 112 -14.79 -9.12 -15.24
CA PRO A 112 -15.19 -10.39 -14.65
C PRO A 112 -14.51 -10.55 -13.27
N ALA A 113 -15.14 -11.27 -12.34
CA ALA A 113 -14.67 -11.36 -10.95
C ALA A 113 -13.22 -11.87 -10.81
N ASN A 114 -12.74 -12.69 -11.74
CA ASN A 114 -11.35 -13.18 -11.76
C ASN A 114 -10.32 -12.14 -12.22
N GLU A 115 -10.75 -11.01 -12.80
CA GLU A 115 -9.91 -9.90 -13.28
C GLU A 115 -10.14 -8.61 -12.46
N PHE A 116 -10.98 -8.69 -11.42
CA PHE A 116 -11.24 -7.59 -10.51
C PHE A 116 -9.99 -7.27 -9.68
N PHE A 117 -9.67 -5.98 -9.53
CA PHE A 117 -8.60 -5.52 -8.64
C PHE A 117 -9.05 -5.64 -7.18
N TYR A 118 -8.75 -6.79 -6.56
CA TYR A 118 -9.02 -7.00 -5.15
C TYR A 118 -7.81 -6.62 -4.31
N MET A 119 -8.04 -5.84 -3.26
CA MET A 119 -6.98 -5.47 -2.30
C MET A 119 -6.39 -6.69 -1.59
N SER A 120 -7.13 -7.79 -1.47
CA SER A 120 -6.64 -9.08 -0.97
C SER A 120 -5.59 -9.74 -1.87
N LYS A 121 -5.54 -9.38 -3.16
CA LYS A 121 -4.58 -9.91 -4.15
C LYS A 121 -3.42 -8.97 -4.43
N ARG A 122 -3.38 -7.82 -3.75
CA ARG A 122 -2.37 -6.78 -3.97
C ARG A 122 -0.95 -7.34 -3.94
N ASP A 123 -0.60 -8.15 -2.95
CA ASP A 123 0.77 -8.66 -2.84
C ASP A 123 1.14 -9.59 -4.01
N VAL A 124 0.18 -10.34 -4.55
CA VAL A 124 0.37 -11.17 -5.76
C VAL A 124 0.64 -10.28 -6.97
N ASP A 125 -0.18 -9.25 -7.19
CA ASP A 125 -0.08 -8.35 -8.33
C ASP A 125 1.24 -7.57 -8.32
N PHE A 126 1.64 -7.07 -7.15
CA PHE A 126 2.93 -6.40 -6.96
C PHE A 126 4.10 -7.39 -7.07
N GLY A 127 3.92 -8.63 -6.60
CA GLY A 127 4.90 -9.71 -6.72
C GLY A 127 5.28 -9.99 -8.18
N ILE A 128 4.31 -10.04 -9.09
CA ILE A 128 4.56 -10.23 -10.54
C ILE A 128 5.47 -9.13 -11.11
N VAL A 129 5.24 -7.88 -10.72
CA VAL A 129 6.09 -6.74 -11.15
C VAL A 129 7.47 -6.83 -10.52
N GLY A 130 7.55 -7.20 -9.24
CA GLY A 130 8.80 -7.45 -8.53
C GLY A 130 9.64 -8.52 -9.21
N ASP A 131 9.06 -9.68 -9.52
CA ASP A 131 9.76 -10.79 -10.17
C ASP A 131 10.33 -10.39 -11.52
N ARG A 132 9.53 -9.72 -12.36
CA ARG A 132 10.00 -9.18 -13.65
C ARG A 132 11.15 -8.22 -13.47
N PHE A 133 11.08 -7.35 -12.46
CA PHE A 133 12.18 -6.42 -12.16
C PHE A 133 13.46 -7.16 -11.76
N LEU A 134 13.37 -8.21 -10.94
CA LEU A 134 14.53 -9.00 -10.52
C LEU A 134 15.14 -9.78 -11.69
N GLU A 135 14.32 -10.29 -12.61
CA GLU A 135 14.75 -11.01 -13.81
C GLU A 135 15.58 -10.13 -14.77
N LEU A 136 15.33 -8.81 -14.80
CA LEU A 136 16.13 -7.87 -15.59
C LEU A 136 17.61 -7.95 -15.25
N CYS A 137 17.98 -8.34 -14.02
CA CYS A 137 19.37 -8.50 -13.62
C CYS A 137 20.18 -9.39 -14.59
N ALA A 138 19.56 -10.44 -15.15
CA ALA A 138 20.23 -11.33 -16.10
C ALA A 138 20.62 -10.64 -17.42
N GLN A 139 19.95 -9.53 -17.76
CA GLN A 139 20.15 -8.78 -19.01
C GLN A 139 21.25 -7.71 -18.88
N TYR A 140 21.65 -7.34 -17.66
CA TYR A 140 22.67 -6.31 -17.42
C TYR A 140 23.96 -6.93 -16.92
N ALA A 141 25.05 -6.77 -17.69
CA ALA A 141 26.37 -7.36 -17.40
C ALA A 141 26.86 -7.08 -15.96
N THR A 142 26.65 -5.86 -15.46
CA THR A 142 27.05 -5.47 -14.10
C THR A 142 26.30 -6.27 -13.03
N CYS A 143 25.04 -6.62 -13.27
CA CYS A 143 24.22 -7.38 -12.31
C CYS A 143 24.43 -8.89 -12.49
N SER A 144 24.40 -9.38 -13.74
CA SER A 144 24.54 -10.81 -14.06
C SER A 144 25.92 -11.39 -13.72
N THR A 145 26.96 -10.54 -13.60
CA THR A 145 28.27 -10.96 -13.07
C THR A 145 28.19 -11.47 -11.63
N TYR A 146 27.28 -10.92 -10.82
CA TYR A 146 27.07 -11.33 -9.42
C TYR A 146 25.93 -12.32 -9.24
N PHE A 147 24.97 -12.32 -10.17
CA PHE A 147 23.78 -13.16 -10.15
C PHE A 147 23.64 -13.94 -11.46
N ASN A 148 24.30 -15.09 -11.51
CA ASN A 148 24.27 -16.02 -12.64
C ASN A 148 23.67 -17.36 -12.23
N LYS A 149 23.24 -18.17 -13.21
CA LYS A 149 22.71 -19.50 -12.92
C LYS A 149 23.78 -20.36 -12.21
N PRO A 150 23.42 -21.10 -11.14
CA PRO A 150 22.06 -21.31 -10.63
C PRO A 150 21.55 -20.24 -9.64
N ASN A 151 22.41 -19.35 -9.15
CA ASN A 151 22.11 -18.34 -8.13
C ASN A 151 21.68 -16.99 -8.77
N THR A 152 20.52 -17.00 -9.41
CA THR A 152 19.94 -15.77 -9.98
C THR A 152 19.46 -14.83 -8.87
N LEU A 153 19.29 -13.55 -9.17
CA LEU A 153 18.81 -12.56 -8.20
C LEU A 153 17.45 -12.95 -7.57
N PRO A 154 16.41 -13.35 -8.34
CA PRO A 154 15.17 -13.87 -7.77
C PRO A 154 15.39 -15.05 -6.82
N LYS A 155 16.24 -16.01 -7.23
CA LYS A 155 16.51 -17.21 -6.42
C LYS A 155 17.22 -16.86 -5.11
N THR A 156 18.24 -16.01 -5.17
CA THR A 156 18.96 -15.53 -3.98
C THR A 156 18.05 -14.77 -3.03
N LEU A 157 17.12 -13.94 -3.53
CA LEU A 157 16.15 -13.26 -2.68
C LEU A 157 15.23 -14.25 -1.95
N GLN A 158 14.71 -15.26 -2.66
CA GLN A 158 13.86 -16.31 -2.07
C GLN A 158 14.61 -17.17 -1.04
N ASP A 159 15.88 -17.48 -1.31
CA ASP A 159 16.72 -18.23 -0.38
C ASP A 159 16.97 -17.42 0.90
N LEU A 160 17.24 -16.12 0.79
CA LEU A 160 17.37 -15.21 1.93
C LEU A 160 16.11 -15.16 2.80
N VAL A 161 14.93 -15.03 2.19
CA VAL A 161 13.64 -15.08 2.88
C VAL A 161 13.53 -16.37 3.70
N SER A 162 13.85 -17.51 3.08
CA SER A 162 13.79 -18.82 3.72
C SER A 162 14.82 -18.99 4.84
N ASP A 163 16.01 -18.41 4.70
CA ASP A 163 17.11 -18.56 5.65
C ASP A 163 16.94 -17.65 6.88
N PHE A 164 16.38 -16.46 6.71
CA PHE A 164 16.05 -15.56 7.82
C PHE A 164 15.03 -16.15 8.78
N ASP A 165 14.10 -16.98 8.30
CA ASP A 165 13.15 -17.68 9.18
C ASP A 165 13.76 -18.90 9.88
N LYS A 166 14.75 -19.55 9.26
CA LYS A 166 15.48 -20.67 9.89
C LYS A 166 16.44 -20.20 10.98
N ASP A 167 17.11 -19.07 10.76
CA ASP A 167 18.03 -18.45 11.71
C ASP A 167 17.72 -16.96 11.91
N PRO A 168 16.66 -16.64 12.67
CA PRO A 168 16.25 -15.26 12.94
C PRO A 168 17.29 -14.45 13.73
N ASN A 169 18.27 -15.11 14.35
CA ASN A 169 19.34 -14.49 15.13
C ASN A 169 20.66 -14.37 14.35
N SER A 170 20.66 -14.71 13.05
CA SER A 170 21.83 -14.50 12.20
C SER A 170 22.21 -13.03 12.11
N THR A 171 23.49 -12.74 11.88
CA THR A 171 24.02 -11.37 11.87
C THR A 171 23.25 -10.43 10.93
N CYS A 172 22.78 -10.89 9.77
CA CYS A 172 22.01 -10.05 8.84
C CYS A 172 20.51 -10.03 9.11
N ALA A 173 19.94 -11.10 9.68
CA ALA A 173 18.56 -11.06 10.13
C ALA A 173 18.37 -10.05 11.27
N THR A 174 19.33 -9.98 12.21
CA THR A 174 19.28 -9.01 13.31
C THR A 174 19.49 -7.56 12.88
N LEU A 175 20.05 -7.29 11.69
CA LEU A 175 20.09 -5.92 11.16
C LEU A 175 18.69 -5.33 10.93
N LEU A 176 17.68 -6.19 10.78
CA LEU A 176 16.29 -5.77 10.60
C LEU A 176 15.62 -5.40 11.93
N GLN A 177 16.32 -5.52 13.08
CA GLN A 177 15.75 -5.22 14.40
C GLN A 177 15.23 -3.78 14.54
N ASP A 178 15.83 -2.85 13.80
CA ASP A 178 15.47 -1.43 13.81
C ASP A 178 14.37 -1.10 12.77
N VAL A 179 13.82 -2.10 12.09
CA VAL A 179 12.68 -1.94 11.18
C VAL A 179 11.38 -2.03 11.99
N ALA A 180 10.41 -1.17 11.67
CA ALA A 180 9.10 -1.18 12.31
C ALA A 180 8.47 -2.59 12.26
N LYS A 181 7.83 -3.00 13.36
CA LYS A 181 7.18 -4.31 13.55
C LYS A 181 8.13 -5.51 13.63
N PHE A 182 9.46 -5.31 13.65
CA PHE A 182 10.38 -6.40 13.94
C PHE A 182 10.10 -7.00 15.33
N GLY A 183 10.02 -8.34 15.40
CA GLY A 183 9.66 -9.06 16.63
C GLY A 183 8.16 -9.26 16.82
N GLU A 184 7.31 -8.51 16.11
CA GLU A 184 5.87 -8.80 15.97
C GLU A 184 5.62 -9.75 14.78
N ILE A 185 6.44 -9.63 13.73
CA ILE A 185 6.44 -10.50 12.55
C ILE A 185 7.79 -11.19 12.36
N LEU A 186 7.82 -12.24 11.54
CA LEU A 186 9.03 -12.97 11.21
C LEU A 186 10.07 -12.07 10.49
N PRO A 187 11.38 -12.33 10.65
CA PRO A 187 12.40 -11.58 9.92
C PRO A 187 12.26 -11.64 8.40
N SER A 188 11.77 -12.74 7.85
CA SER A 188 11.45 -12.84 6.41
C SER A 188 10.37 -11.85 5.98
N ALA A 189 9.30 -11.71 6.76
CA ALA A 189 8.22 -10.76 6.49
C ALA A 189 8.71 -9.32 6.61
N THR A 190 9.56 -9.03 7.60
CA THR A 190 10.22 -7.73 7.76
C THR A 190 11.09 -7.41 6.55
N TRP A 191 11.86 -8.40 6.07
CA TRP A 191 12.69 -8.26 4.88
C TRP A 191 11.86 -8.03 3.61
N LEU A 192 10.79 -8.80 3.41
CA LEU A 192 9.87 -8.65 2.28
C LEU A 192 9.17 -7.30 2.28
N ASP A 193 8.81 -6.76 3.44
CA ASP A 193 8.25 -5.41 3.55
C ASP A 193 9.24 -4.34 3.06
N ARG A 194 10.52 -4.41 3.48
CA ARG A 194 11.58 -3.50 3.00
C ARG A 194 11.84 -3.65 1.51
N TYR A 195 11.87 -4.88 1.01
CA TYR A 195 11.99 -5.15 -0.42
C TYR A 195 10.82 -4.52 -1.20
N SER A 196 9.59 -4.72 -0.72
CA SER A 196 8.39 -4.18 -1.35
C SER A 196 8.38 -2.65 -1.35
N ALA A 197 8.85 -2.02 -0.27
CA ALA A 197 9.06 -0.58 -0.22
C ALA A 197 10.12 -0.13 -1.24
N GLY A 198 11.20 -0.90 -1.40
CA GLY A 198 12.25 -0.65 -2.40
C GLY A 198 11.73 -0.70 -3.83
N ILE A 199 10.89 -1.69 -4.17
CA ILE A 199 10.24 -1.80 -5.49
C ILE A 199 9.33 -0.60 -5.77
N ARG A 200 8.58 -0.13 -4.76
CA ARG A 200 7.69 1.04 -4.91
C ARG A 200 8.42 2.38 -4.92
N SER A 201 9.67 2.42 -4.46
CA SER A 201 10.49 3.64 -4.39
C SER A 201 10.84 4.21 -5.77
N PRO A 202 11.33 5.46 -5.88
CA PRO A 202 11.82 6.04 -7.13
C PRO A 202 12.88 5.16 -7.82
N GLN A 203 13.01 5.33 -9.13
CA GLN A 203 13.89 4.51 -9.99
C GLN A 203 15.32 4.38 -9.44
N GLU A 204 15.86 5.43 -8.85
CA GLU A 204 17.22 5.42 -8.29
C GLU A 204 17.37 4.48 -7.10
N LEU A 205 16.36 4.38 -6.24
CA LEU A 205 16.38 3.47 -5.09
C LEU A 205 16.14 2.01 -5.52
N ARG A 206 15.34 1.76 -6.56
CA ARG A 206 15.16 0.40 -7.11
C ARG A 206 16.48 -0.23 -7.55
N LYS A 207 17.43 0.57 -8.07
CA LYS A 207 18.77 0.12 -8.47
C LYS A 207 19.60 -0.42 -7.29
N LEU A 208 19.23 -0.11 -6.05
CA LEU A 208 19.90 -0.61 -4.84
C LEU A 208 19.45 -2.02 -4.44
N ILE A 209 18.35 -2.53 -5.01
CA ILE A 209 17.84 -3.87 -4.67
C ILE A 209 18.90 -4.96 -4.92
N PRO A 210 19.50 -5.11 -6.13
CA PRO A 210 20.52 -6.14 -6.34
C PRO A 210 21.74 -6.06 -5.41
N PRO A 211 22.39 -4.89 -5.19
CA PRO A 211 23.54 -4.83 -4.28
C PRO A 211 23.17 -5.06 -2.82
N VAL A 212 21.95 -4.71 -2.37
CA VAL A 212 21.49 -5.05 -1.01
C VAL A 212 21.29 -6.56 -0.89
N VAL A 213 20.60 -7.20 -1.84
CA VAL A 213 20.43 -8.67 -1.86
C VAL A 213 21.78 -9.38 -1.87
N TYR A 214 22.72 -8.92 -2.69
CA TYR A 214 24.08 -9.49 -2.75
C TYR A 214 24.79 -9.43 -1.40
N ARG A 215 24.71 -8.28 -0.72
CA ARG A 215 25.35 -8.07 0.58
C ARG A 215 24.67 -8.88 1.67
N MET A 216 23.34 -8.93 1.69
CA MET A 216 22.57 -9.75 2.63
C MET A 216 22.94 -11.23 2.48
N ASN A 217 23.06 -11.73 1.25
CA ASN A 217 23.41 -13.13 0.98
C ASN A 217 24.83 -13.51 1.44
N ARG A 218 25.79 -12.58 1.36
CA ARG A 218 27.16 -12.84 1.83
C ARG A 218 27.32 -12.67 3.33
N CYS A 219 26.66 -11.67 3.91
CA CYS A 219 26.66 -11.34 5.32
C CYS A 219 28.03 -11.32 6.05
N GLU A 220 29.13 -10.99 5.35
CA GLU A 220 30.43 -10.77 5.99
C GLU A 220 30.42 -9.45 6.79
N ALA A 221 31.32 -9.28 7.77
CA ALA A 221 31.36 -8.08 8.63
C ALA A 221 31.31 -6.75 7.84
N LYS A 222 32.12 -6.61 6.79
CA LYS A 222 32.13 -5.43 5.90
C LYS A 222 30.81 -5.22 5.13
N HIS A 223 30.02 -6.27 4.93
CA HIS A 223 28.70 -6.18 4.31
C HIS A 223 27.67 -5.76 5.34
N ALA A 224 27.73 -6.31 6.56
CA ALA A 224 26.87 -5.93 7.66
C ALA A 224 26.98 -4.42 7.96
N ASP A 225 28.19 -3.86 8.05
CA ASP A 225 28.38 -2.41 8.30
C ASP A 225 27.66 -1.52 7.26
N VAL A 226 27.78 -1.89 5.97
CA VAL A 226 27.13 -1.17 4.87
C VAL A 226 25.62 -1.36 4.91
N LEU A 227 25.15 -2.56 5.24
CA LEU A 227 23.73 -2.88 5.35
C LEU A 227 23.07 -2.15 6.52
N SER A 228 23.73 -2.06 7.68
CA SER A 228 23.26 -1.29 8.82
C SER A 228 23.03 0.18 8.45
N GLN A 229 24.00 0.79 7.76
CA GLN A 229 23.86 2.17 7.28
C GLN A 229 22.71 2.28 6.27
N PHE A 230 22.63 1.37 5.30
CA PHE A 230 21.53 1.36 4.34
C PHE A 230 20.17 1.26 5.02
N ILE A 231 19.99 0.33 5.96
CA ILE A 231 18.74 0.12 6.69
C ILE A 231 18.37 1.36 7.49
N LEU A 232 19.33 1.99 8.18
CA LEU A 232 19.09 3.23 8.92
C LEU A 232 18.53 4.34 8.03
N TYR A 233 19.19 4.63 6.91
CA TYR A 233 18.76 5.69 5.99
C TYR A 233 17.49 5.33 5.24
N PHE A 234 17.35 4.08 4.83
CA PHE A 234 16.16 3.61 4.11
C PHE A 234 14.94 3.62 5.04
N ASN A 235 15.09 3.22 6.31
CA ASN A 235 14.05 3.34 7.31
C ASN A 235 13.64 4.80 7.50
N ALA A 236 14.61 5.70 7.72
CA ALA A 236 14.31 7.14 7.84
C ALA A 236 13.58 7.69 6.61
N PHE A 237 13.92 7.24 5.40
CA PHE A 237 13.26 7.62 4.16
C PHE A 237 11.81 7.12 4.10
N VAL A 238 11.57 5.83 4.35
CA VAL A 238 10.23 5.24 4.21
C VAL A 238 9.28 5.61 5.35
N THR A 239 9.81 6.00 6.52
CA THR A 239 9.02 6.49 7.66
C THR A 239 8.96 8.02 7.72
N ALA A 240 9.54 8.72 6.75
CA ALA A 240 9.49 10.18 6.71
C ALA A 240 8.04 10.62 6.54
N SER A 241 7.58 11.50 7.45
CA SER A 241 6.25 12.07 7.35
C SER A 241 6.25 13.42 6.65
N SER A 242 5.17 13.69 5.95
CA SER A 242 4.88 14.96 5.30
C SER A 242 3.76 15.71 6.03
N GLN A 243 3.56 16.99 5.72
CA GLN A 243 2.38 17.72 6.20
C GLN A 243 1.09 17.16 5.60
N ASP A 244 1.16 16.54 4.43
CA ASP A 244 0.00 15.96 3.75
C ASP A 244 -0.51 14.70 4.47
N ASP A 245 0.34 14.05 5.27
CA ASP A 245 -0.05 12.88 6.05
C ASP A 245 -1.12 13.23 7.11
N ALA A 246 -1.18 14.49 7.54
CA ALA A 246 -2.24 14.97 8.45
C ALA A 246 -3.62 15.00 7.78
N PHE A 247 -3.68 14.93 6.45
CA PHE A 247 -4.92 14.93 5.67
C PHE A 247 -5.35 13.53 5.23
N TYR A 248 -4.53 12.51 5.50
CA TYR A 248 -4.85 11.12 5.22
C TYR A 248 -5.66 10.50 6.37
N SER A 249 -6.76 9.80 6.05
CA SER A 249 -7.55 9.03 7.03
C SER A 249 -7.31 7.53 6.82
N PRO A 250 -6.56 6.85 7.72
CA PRO A 250 -6.42 5.40 7.70
C PRO A 250 -7.77 4.70 7.86
N LEU A 251 -8.63 5.25 8.72
CA LEU A 251 -9.98 4.71 8.96
C LEU A 251 -10.81 4.68 7.66
N LEU A 252 -10.85 5.81 6.93
CA LEU A 252 -11.58 5.85 5.67
C LEU A 252 -10.97 4.92 4.62
N PHE A 253 -9.63 4.85 4.55
CA PHE A 253 -8.94 3.92 3.65
C PHE A 253 -9.39 2.47 3.89
N TYR A 254 -9.44 2.02 5.15
CA TYR A 254 -9.88 0.67 5.48
C TYR A 254 -11.37 0.46 5.23
N LEU A 255 -12.22 1.42 5.63
CA LEU A 255 -13.66 1.36 5.39
C LEU A 255 -13.96 1.10 3.91
N ILE A 256 -13.32 1.85 3.02
CA ILE A 256 -13.52 1.75 1.58
C ILE A 256 -12.90 0.48 1.03
N SER A 257 -11.67 0.14 1.45
CA SER A 257 -10.99 -1.07 0.97
C SER A 257 -11.82 -2.33 1.27
N TYR A 258 -12.36 -2.46 2.48
CA TYR A 258 -13.15 -3.63 2.88
C TYR A 258 -14.57 -3.64 2.29
N SER A 259 -15.19 -2.49 2.07
CA SER A 259 -16.55 -2.41 1.52
C SER A 259 -16.60 -2.53 0.00
N GLU A 260 -15.63 -1.99 -0.73
CA GLU A 260 -15.72 -1.83 -2.20
C GLU A 260 -14.63 -2.60 -2.96
N MET A 261 -13.51 -2.94 -2.31
CA MET A 261 -12.32 -3.49 -2.97
C MET A 261 -11.87 -4.85 -2.42
N TRP A 262 -12.68 -5.47 -1.57
CA TRP A 262 -12.38 -6.76 -0.96
C TRP A 262 -13.26 -7.86 -1.53
N GLU A 263 -12.74 -9.08 -1.58
CA GLU A 263 -13.49 -10.24 -2.02
C GLU A 263 -14.64 -10.55 -1.04
N HIS A 264 -15.84 -10.73 -1.58
CA HIS A 264 -17.04 -11.11 -0.82
C HIS A 264 -17.62 -12.41 -1.39
N PRO A 265 -17.60 -13.53 -0.62
CA PRO A 265 -17.10 -13.66 0.76
C PRO A 265 -15.57 -13.54 0.86
N GLN A 266 -15.09 -13.12 2.04
CA GLN A 266 -13.66 -13.00 2.31
C GLN A 266 -12.93 -14.36 2.15
N PRO A 267 -11.77 -14.39 1.47
CA PRO A 267 -10.93 -15.57 1.39
C PRO A 267 -10.42 -15.98 2.78
N SER A 268 -10.30 -17.28 3.00
CA SER A 268 -9.68 -17.80 4.23
C SER A 268 -8.23 -17.32 4.36
N LYS A 269 -7.74 -17.13 5.59
CA LYS A 269 -6.33 -16.80 5.86
C LYS A 269 -5.36 -17.75 5.18
N ALA A 270 -5.58 -19.07 5.32
CA ALA A 270 -4.78 -20.09 4.64
C ALA A 270 -4.90 -20.06 3.11
N GLY A 271 -5.94 -19.42 2.56
CA GLY A 271 -6.07 -19.16 1.12
C GLY A 271 -5.16 -18.01 0.68
N MET A 272 -5.18 -16.91 1.43
CA MET A 272 -4.34 -15.74 1.16
C MET A 272 -2.84 -16.04 1.35
N GLU A 273 -2.48 -16.83 2.36
CA GLU A 273 -1.09 -17.25 2.61
C GLU A 273 -0.55 -18.19 1.53
N ARG A 274 -1.42 -18.94 0.82
CA ARG A 274 -1.01 -19.85 -0.25
C ARG A 274 -0.70 -19.15 -1.58
N THR A 275 -1.15 -17.90 -1.72
CA THR A 275 -0.95 -17.11 -2.93
C THR A 275 0.27 -16.19 -2.86
N LEU A 276 0.88 -16.07 -1.68
CA LEU A 276 2.19 -15.44 -1.44
C LEU A 276 3.32 -16.41 -1.82
#